data_AF-A0A936WK69-F1
#
_entry.id   AF-A0A936WK69-F1
#
_cell.length_a   1.000
_cell.length_b   1.000
_cell.length_c   1.000
_cell.angle_alpha   90.00
_cell.angle_beta   90.00
_cell.angle_gamma   90.00
#
_symmetry.space_group_name_H-M   'P 1'
#
loop_
_entity.id
_entity.type
_entity.pdbx_description
1 polymer ?
#
loop_
_entity_poly.entity_id
_entity_poly.type
_entity_poly.pdbx_seq_one_letter_code
_entity_poly.pdbx_strand_id
1 'polypeptide(L)' 'MIPNIDGRGRKVRAVCGAALLVVSLWQALTLSRPWGVGLWAAVLVPALGGVFMLFEARKGWCAIRACRIKTPL' A
#
# COMPACT_ATOMS: atom_id res chain seq x y z
N MET A 1 -5.33 -4.82 -21.33
CA MET A 1 -3.96 -4.90 -20.77
C MET A 1 -3.79 -6.30 -20.19
N ILE A 2 -2.78 -7.03 -20.63
CA ILE A 2 -2.48 -8.37 -20.10
C ILE A 2 -1.97 -8.20 -18.65
N PRO A 3 -2.53 -8.90 -17.66
CA PRO A 3 -2.08 -8.77 -16.27
C PRO A 3 -0.62 -9.22 -16.13
N ASN A 4 0.23 -8.38 -15.54
CA ASN A 4 1.64 -8.71 -15.23
C ASN A 4 1.77 -9.53 -13.92
N ILE A 5 0.65 -9.73 -13.22
CA ILE A 5 0.60 -10.33 -11.89
C ILE A 5 -0.41 -11.47 -11.86
N ASP A 6 -0.03 -12.55 -11.21
CA ASP A 6 -0.89 -13.71 -10.98
C ASP A 6 -2.01 -13.37 -9.97
N GLY A 7 -3.12 -14.12 -10.01
CA GLY A 7 -4.27 -13.88 -9.14
C GLY A 7 -3.92 -13.90 -7.65
N ARG A 8 -2.91 -14.68 -7.23
CA ARG A 8 -2.36 -14.66 -5.86
C ARG A 8 -1.63 -13.36 -5.55
N GLY A 9 -0.67 -12.96 -6.39
CA GLY A 9 0.08 -11.71 -6.21
C GLY A 9 -0.85 -10.48 -6.15
N ARG A 10 -1.95 -10.49 -6.90
CA ARG A 10 -2.98 -9.44 -6.83
C ARG A 10 -3.65 -9.38 -5.46
N LYS A 11 -4.08 -10.53 -4.93
CA LYS A 11 -4.75 -10.61 -3.62
C LYS A 11 -3.83 -10.18 -2.49
N VAL A 12 -2.58 -10.65 -2.49
CA VAL A 12 -1.60 -10.27 -1.45
C VAL A 12 -1.39 -8.76 -1.43
N ARG A 13 -1.21 -8.12 -2.59
CA ARG A 13 -1.07 -6.65 -2.67
C ARG A 13 -2.33 -5.92 -2.21
N ALA A 14 -3.51 -6.41 -2.56
CA ALA A 14 -4.76 -5.82 -2.08
C ALA A 14 -4.89 -5.90 -0.55
N VAL A 15 -4.53 -7.04 0.05
CA VAL A 15 -4.55 -7.24 1.51
C VAL A 15 -3.50 -6.38 2.19
N CYS A 16 -2.25 -6.34 1.69
CA CYS A 16 -1.20 -5.47 2.24
C CYS A 16 -1.59 -3.99 2.14
N GLY A 17 -2.13 -3.56 0.99
CA GLY A 17 -2.59 -2.17 0.81
C GLY A 17 -3.73 -1.81 1.76
N ALA A 18 -4.72 -2.70 1.91
CA ALA A 18 -5.80 -2.51 2.87
C ALA A 18 -5.29 -2.47 4.32
N ALA A 19 -4.36 -3.35 4.70
CA ALA A 19 -3.75 -3.36 6.03
C ALA A 19 -3.01 -2.03 6.33
N LEU A 20 -2.25 -1.50 5.36
CA LEU A 20 -1.59 -0.20 5.51
C LEU A 20 -2.58 0.95 5.70
N LEU A 21 -3.71 0.93 4.99
CA LEU A 21 -4.77 1.93 5.19
C LEU A 21 -5.41 1.83 6.57
N VAL A 22 -5.68 0.62 7.06
CA VAL A 22 -6.22 0.40 8.42
C VAL A 22 -5.24 0.93 9.47
N VAL A 23 -3.95 0.63 9.31
CA VAL A 23 -2.90 1.12 10.22
C VAL A 23 -2.77 2.64 10.18
N SER A 24 -2.86 3.26 8.99
CA SER A 24 -2.86 4.71 8.84
C SER A 24 -4.08 5.34 9.51
N LEU A 25 -5.27 4.78 9.31
CA LEU A 25 -6.50 5.25 9.93
C LEU A 25 -6.44 5.13 11.46
N TRP A 26 -5.94 4.00 11.97
CA TRP A 26 -5.77 3.79 13.40
C TRP A 26 -4.80 4.81 14.02
N GLN A 27 -3.68 5.11 13.37
CA GLN A 27 -2.77 6.17 13.81
C GLN A 27 -3.43 7.56 13.77
N ALA A 28 -4.19 7.85 12.71
CA ALA A 28 -4.92 9.13 12.59
C ALA A 28 -5.97 9.33 13.71
N LEU A 29 -6.50 8.24 14.28
CA LEU A 29 -7.48 8.30 15.37
C LEU A 29 -6.82 8.29 16.76
N THR A 30 -5.67 7.65 16.91
CA THR A 30 -5.02 7.46 18.23
C THR A 30 -3.97 8.53 18.55
N LEU A 31 -3.40 9.20 17.55
CA LEU A 31 -2.37 10.22 17.78
C LEU A 31 -2.96 11.52 18.34
N SER A 32 -2.51 11.88 19.54
CA SER A 32 -2.86 13.11 20.24
C SER A 32 -2.40 14.34 19.46
N ARG A 33 -3.26 15.36 19.34
CA ARG A 33 -2.91 16.65 18.74
C ARG A 33 -2.21 17.56 19.75
N PRO A 34 -1.32 18.47 19.30
CA PRO A 34 -0.97 18.78 17.92
C PRO A 34 0.03 17.78 17.31
N TRP A 35 -0.15 17.45 16.04
CA TRP A 35 0.75 16.54 15.32
C TRP A 35 2.01 17.28 14.87
N GLY A 36 3.17 16.84 15.36
CA GLY A 36 4.47 17.25 14.81
C GLY A 36 4.73 16.62 13.44
N VAL A 37 5.72 17.15 12.71
CA VAL A 37 6.06 16.71 11.34
C VAL A 37 6.29 15.20 11.22
N GLY A 38 6.90 14.57 12.24
CA GLY A 38 7.09 13.12 12.29
C GLY A 38 5.80 12.33 12.45
N LEU A 39 4.83 12.85 13.21
CA LEU A 39 3.52 12.22 13.41
C LEU A 39 2.65 12.31 12.15
N TRP A 40 2.76 13.42 11.40
CA TRP A 40 2.13 13.53 10.08
C TRP A 40 2.68 12.52 9.09
N ALA A 41 4.01 12.33 9.05
CA ALA A 41 4.64 11.35 8.18
C ALA A 41 4.20 9.91 8.52
N ALA A 42 4.05 9.60 9.81
CA ALA A 42 3.60 8.28 10.29
C ALA A 42 2.18 7.93 9.81
N VAL A 43 1.32 8.92 9.59
CA VAL A 43 -0.02 8.73 9.00
C VAL A 43 0.03 8.72 7.47
N LEU A 44 0.70 9.70 6.86
CA LEU A 44 0.68 9.93 5.41
C LEU A 44 1.40 8.84 4.61
N VAL A 45 2.56 8.36 5.07
CA VAL A 45 3.35 7.35 4.36
C VAL A 45 2.56 6.04 4.18
N PRO A 46 2.00 5.42 5.23
CA PRO A 46 1.19 4.22 5.06
C PRO A 46 -0.14 4.49 4.34
N ALA A 47 -0.72 5.69 4.44
CA ALA A 47 -1.90 6.05 3.65
C ALA A 47 -1.60 5.98 2.15
N LEU A 48 -0.58 6.71 1.70
CA LEU A 48 -0.20 6.79 0.29
C LEU A 48 0.30 5.43 -0.23
N GLY A 49 1.12 4.73 0.55
CA GLY A 49 1.58 3.38 0.23
C GLY A 49 0.41 2.38 0.10
N GLY A 50 -0.56 2.44 1.01
CA GLY A 50 -1.75 1.59 0.99
C GLY A 50 -2.65 1.83 -0.23
N VAL A 51 -2.93 3.10 -0.54
CA VAL A 51 -3.68 3.47 -1.75
C VAL A 51 -2.94 3.00 -3.01
N PHE A 52 -1.63 3.21 -3.07
CA PHE A 52 -0.82 2.82 -4.22
C PHE A 52 -0.83 1.30 -4.44
N MET A 53 -0.68 0.50 -3.38
CA MET A 53 -0.77 -0.95 -3.46
C MET A 53 -2.15 -1.45 -3.92
N LEU A 54 -3.23 -0.80 -3.50
CA LEU A 54 -4.58 -1.12 -3.97
C LEU A 54 -4.79 -0.75 -5.44
N PHE A 55 -4.20 0.36 -5.88
CA PHE A 55 -4.21 0.76 -7.29
C PHE A 55 -3.45 -0.25 -8.17
N GLU A 56 -2.26 -0.67 -7.74
CA GLU A 56 -1.49 -1.73 -8.40
C GLU A 56 -2.29 -3.05 -8.48
N ALA A 57 -2.92 -3.44 -7.37
CA ALA A 57 -3.77 -4.63 -7.33
C ALA A 57 -4.96 -4.53 -8.29
N ARG A 58 -5.65 -3.38 -8.37
CA ARG A 58 -6.77 -3.17 -9.31
C ARG A 58 -6.34 -3.23 -10.77
N LYS A 59 -5.20 -2.60 -11.11
CA LYS A 59 -4.65 -2.62 -12.47
C LYS A 59 -4.11 -3.99 -12.85
N GLY A 60 -3.87 -4.88 -11.89
CA GLY A 60 -3.21 -6.17 -12.15
C GLY A 60 -1.77 -5.97 -12.62
N TRP A 61 -1.13 -4.90 -12.15
CA TRP A 61 0.20 -4.48 -12.55
C TRP A 61 1.01 -4.15 -11.29
N CYS A 62 2.26 -4.58 -11.24
CA CYS A 62 3.17 -4.20 -10.18
C CYS A 62 4.40 -3.52 -10.76
N ALA A 63 4.71 -2.31 -10.27
CA ALA A 63 5.88 -1.53 -10.65
C ALA A 63 7.19 -2.29 -10.37
N ILE A 64 7.29 -3.01 -9.25
CA ILE A 64 8.50 -3.77 -8.87
C ILE A 64 8.84 -4.83 -9.93
N ARG A 65 7.82 -5.55 -10.43
CA ARG A 65 8.01 -6.56 -11.49
C ARG A 65 8.30 -5.89 -12.84
N ALA A 66 7.78 -4.67 -13.08
CA ALA A 66 8.13 -3.86 -14.24
C ALA A 66 9.59 -3.36 -14.19
N CYS A 67 10.15 -3.11 -13.01
CA CYS A 67 11.57 -2.83 -12.78
C CYS A 67 12.47 -4.09 -12.89
N ARG A 68 11.96 -5.22 -13.41
CA ARG A 68 12.65 -6.52 -13.53
C ARG A 68 13.11 -7.15 -12.21
N ILE A 69 12.59 -6.70 -11.07
CA ILE A 69 12.88 -7.33 -9.79
C ILE A 69 12.03 -8.58 -9.66
N LYS A 70 12.69 -9.75 -9.55
CA LYS A 70 12.02 -11.04 -9.34
C LYS A 70 11.37 -11.03 -7.95
N THR A 71 10.05 -11.01 -7.93
CA THR A 71 9.27 -11.17 -6.70
C THR A 71 8.71 -12.60 -6.68
N PRO A 72 8.90 -13.37 -5.58
CA PRO A 72 8.47 -14.76 -5.49
C PRO A 72 6.96 -14.96 -5.29
N LEU A 73 6.15 -13.92 -5.57
CA LEU A 73 4.71 -13.84 -5.29
C LEU A 73 3.86 -13.88 -6.55
#